data_AF-A0A6A2XHF7-F1
#
_entry.id   AF-A0A6A2XHF7-F1
#
_cell.length_a   1.000
_cell.length_b   1.000
_cell.length_c   1.000
_cell.angle_alpha   90.00
_cell.angle_beta   90.00
_cell.angle_gamma   90.00
#
_symmetry.space_group_name_H-M   'P 1'
#
loop_
_entity.id
_entity.type
_entity.pdbx_description
1 polymer ?
#
loop_
_entity_poly.entity_id
_entity_poly.type
_entity_poly.pdbx_seq_one_letter_code
_entity_poly.pdbx_strand_id
1 'polypeptide(L)'
;MRGIGGPLLTIGDLLSDVGEESGEALEHHPRRDATLPPQSLLDSVDASSQSLDLIKLFQENFEKLNKALEGSDHSWTALTLELCTALETANKLVQSTDTNVGLLSEKVRELERIIKRGDSAVTAARAISISLKQGGGSSVASQDREISRSP
;
A
#
# COMPACT_ATOMS: atom_id res chain seq x y z
N MET A 1 9.99 -71.10 13.59
CA MET A 1 10.02 -69.66 13.93
C MET A 1 9.07 -68.95 12.97
N ARG A 2 7.81 -68.73 13.38
CA ARG A 2 6.83 -68.05 12.52
C ARG A 2 6.79 -66.59 12.98
N GLY A 3 7.63 -65.75 12.38
CA GLY A 3 7.56 -64.31 12.57
C GLY A 3 6.28 -63.81 11.92
N ILE A 4 5.32 -63.38 12.73
CA ILE A 4 4.10 -62.74 12.26
C ILE A 4 4.51 -61.30 11.91
N GLY A 5 4.76 -61.05 10.62
CA GLY A 5 4.97 -59.70 10.11
C GLY A 5 3.66 -58.94 10.21
N GLY A 6 3.62 -57.92 11.07
CA GLY A 6 2.49 -56.99 11.13
C GLY A 6 2.33 -56.22 9.81
N PRO A 7 1.19 -55.52 9.61
CA PRO A 7 0.97 -54.68 8.45
C PRO A 7 2.08 -53.63 8.34
N LEU A 8 2.63 -53.45 7.14
CA LEU A 8 3.55 -52.35 6.87
C LEU A 8 2.76 -51.04 6.95
N LEU A 9 3.22 -50.13 7.81
CA LEU A 9 2.69 -48.78 7.86
C LEU A 9 2.87 -48.13 6.48
N THR A 10 1.81 -47.51 6.00
CA THR A 10 1.84 -46.78 4.73
C THR A 10 2.50 -45.42 4.95
N ILE A 11 3.02 -44.83 3.86
CA ILE A 11 3.46 -43.42 3.89
C ILE A 11 2.32 -42.49 4.36
N GLY A 12 1.05 -42.88 4.18
CA GLY A 12 -0.10 -42.15 4.72
C GLY A 12 -0.15 -42.14 6.24
N ASP A 13 0.24 -43.23 6.92
CA ASP A 13 0.27 -43.32 8.38
C ASP A 13 1.41 -42.49 9.00
N LEU A 14 2.46 -42.19 8.23
CA LEU A 14 3.57 -41.32 8.68
C LEU A 14 3.26 -39.83 8.53
N LEU A 15 2.39 -39.48 7.58
CA LEU A 15 2.08 -38.08 7.24
C LEU A 15 0.82 -37.55 7.95
N SER A 16 0.12 -38.37 8.74
CA SER A 16 -1.07 -37.96 9.50
C SER A 16 -0.76 -36.85 10.51
N ASP A 17 0.36 -36.96 11.21
CA ASP A 17 0.69 -36.07 12.34
C ASP A 17 1.18 -34.68 11.89
N VAL A 18 1.44 -34.51 10.58
CA VAL A 18 2.01 -33.27 10.00
C VAL A 18 0.93 -32.22 9.68
N GLY A 19 -0.36 -32.54 9.88
CA GLY A 19 -1.48 -31.64 9.60
C GLY A 19 -2.25 -31.13 10.82
N GLU A 20 -1.91 -31.56 12.04
CA GLU A 20 -2.70 -31.28 13.24
C GLU A 20 -2.12 -30.12 14.06
N GLU A 21 -2.13 -28.90 13.50
CA GLU A 21 -1.99 -27.71 14.32
C GLU A 21 -3.28 -27.43 15.11
N SER A 22 -3.31 -27.96 16.33
CA SER A 22 -3.98 -27.46 17.54
C SER A 22 -5.24 -26.59 17.34
N GLY A 23 -6.38 -27.26 17.26
CA GLY A 23 -7.64 -26.73 17.78
C GLY A 23 -7.68 -26.88 19.30
N GLU A 24 -7.48 -25.77 20.00
CA GLU A 24 -7.83 -25.41 21.39
C GLU A 24 -8.05 -26.53 22.44
N ALA A 25 -7.26 -26.50 23.53
CA ALA A 25 -7.76 -26.16 24.87
C ALA A 25 -6.71 -26.30 26.01
N LEU A 26 -6.68 -25.23 26.82
CA LEU A 26 -6.48 -25.18 28.27
C LEU A 26 -5.07 -25.27 28.90
N GLU A 27 -4.67 -24.11 29.44
CA GLU A 27 -4.13 -23.89 30.80
C GLU A 27 -2.99 -24.80 31.31
N HIS A 28 -1.75 -24.28 31.25
CA HIS A 28 -0.81 -24.22 32.38
C HIS A 28 0.58 -23.75 31.91
N HIS A 29 1.03 -22.54 32.27
CA HIS A 29 2.31 -22.23 32.94
C HIS A 29 2.55 -20.71 33.05
N PRO A 30 3.46 -20.23 33.93
CA PRO A 30 3.16 -19.21 34.92
C PRO A 30 3.76 -17.86 34.53
N ARG A 31 3.31 -16.83 35.25
CA ARG A 31 3.96 -15.52 35.34
C ARG A 31 5.49 -15.61 35.28
N ARG A 32 6.06 -14.94 34.28
CA ARG A 32 7.42 -14.39 34.34
C ARG A 32 7.33 -12.89 34.04
N ASP A 33 7.53 -12.10 35.08
CA ASP A 33 7.91 -10.70 34.98
C ASP A 33 9.14 -10.57 34.09
N ALA A 34 9.02 -9.88 32.97
CA ALA A 34 10.14 -9.45 32.16
C ALA A 34 9.86 -8.00 31.72
N THR A 35 10.50 -7.10 32.45
CA THR A 35 10.68 -5.68 32.16
C THR A 35 10.96 -5.47 30.67
N LEU A 36 10.06 -4.78 29.98
CA LEU A 36 10.24 -4.34 28.59
C LEU A 36 11.46 -3.42 28.48
N PRO A 37 12.41 -3.64 27.55
CA PRO A 37 13.31 -2.57 27.13
C PRO A 37 12.56 -1.60 26.20
N PRO A 38 12.96 -0.32 26.14
CA PRO A 38 12.33 0.65 25.26
C PRO A 38 12.65 0.28 23.82
N GLN A 39 11.62 0.25 22.97
CA GLN A 39 11.78 0.13 21.52
C GLN A 39 12.51 1.38 21.03
N SER A 40 13.82 1.26 20.85
CA SER A 40 14.62 2.26 20.14
C SER A 40 14.09 2.32 18.72
N LEU A 41 13.52 3.48 18.37
CA LEU A 41 13.47 4.08 17.05
C LEU A 41 14.27 3.26 16.04
N LEU A 42 13.55 2.44 15.27
CA LEU A 42 14.10 1.80 14.09
C LEU A 42 14.67 2.91 13.24
N ASP A 43 15.99 2.87 13.14
CA ASP A 43 16.81 3.70 12.29
C ASP A 43 16.12 3.84 10.94
N SER A 44 16.15 5.06 10.43
CA SER A 44 15.81 5.41 9.06
C SER A 44 16.67 4.58 8.11
N VAL A 45 16.24 3.35 7.82
CA VAL A 45 16.79 2.57 6.72
C VAL A 45 16.36 3.31 5.48
N ASP A 46 17.32 4.06 4.97
CA ASP A 46 17.36 4.69 3.66
C ASP A 46 16.71 3.76 2.61
N ALA A 47 15.41 3.97 2.38
CA ALA A 47 14.60 3.21 1.44
C ALA A 47 14.99 3.50 -0.03
N SER A 48 16.03 4.30 -0.27
CA SER A 48 16.52 4.62 -1.61
C SER A 48 17.65 3.71 -2.09
N SER A 49 18.36 3.02 -1.18
CA SER A 49 19.53 2.19 -1.53
C SER A 49 19.20 0.70 -1.75
N GLN A 50 18.00 0.25 -1.36
CA GLN A 50 17.53 -1.12 -1.59
C GLN A 50 16.45 -1.15 -2.68
N SER A 51 16.76 -0.59 -3.85
CA SER A 51 16.22 -1.15 -5.09
C SER A 51 16.82 -2.55 -5.25
N LEU A 52 16.38 -3.49 -4.41
CA LEU A 52 16.65 -4.91 -4.56
C LEU A 52 16.07 -5.26 -5.92
N ASP A 53 16.94 -5.47 -6.90
CA ASP A 53 16.57 -5.99 -8.20
C ASP A 53 15.99 -7.39 -7.95
N LEU A 54 14.68 -7.42 -7.76
CA LEU A 54 13.93 -8.61 -7.39
C LEU A 54 14.11 -9.71 -8.43
N ILE A 55 14.32 -9.33 -9.68
CA ILE A 55 14.62 -10.26 -10.78
C ILE A 55 15.97 -10.93 -10.52
N LYS A 56 16.99 -10.14 -10.19
CA LYS A 56 18.32 -10.67 -9.84
C LYS A 56 18.27 -11.56 -8.59
N LEU A 57 17.56 -11.13 -7.54
CA LEU A 57 17.43 -11.91 -6.30
C LEU A 57 16.69 -13.24 -6.54
N PHE A 58 15.63 -13.21 -7.36
CA PHE A 58 14.90 -14.41 -7.76
C PHE A 58 15.80 -15.36 -8.55
N GLN A 59 16.55 -14.84 -9.52
CA GLN A 59 17.47 -15.62 -10.34
C GLN A 59 18.54 -16.31 -9.49
N GLU A 60 19.19 -15.57 -8.58
CA GLU A 60 20.21 -16.12 -7.68
C GLU A 60 19.65 -17.23 -6.77
N ASN A 61 18.45 -17.07 -6.24
CA ASN A 61 17.82 -18.09 -5.39
C ASN A 61 17.34 -19.31 -6.18
N PHE A 62 16.86 -19.11 -7.41
CA PHE A 62 16.52 -20.19 -8.31
C PHE A 62 17.74 -21.03 -8.71
N GLU A 63 18.89 -20.39 -8.94
CA GLU A 63 20.16 -21.09 -9.20
C GLU A 63 20.62 -21.91 -7.99
N LYS A 64 20.52 -21.36 -6.77
CA LYS A 64 20.80 -22.13 -5.54
C LYS A 64 19.89 -23.34 -5.40
N LEU A 65 18.60 -23.19 -5.71
CA LEU A 65 17.64 -24.29 -5.68
C LEU A 65 18.00 -25.38 -6.70
N ASN A 66 18.31 -25.01 -7.95
CA ASN A 66 18.75 -25.98 -8.96
C ASN A 66 19.99 -26.76 -8.51
N LYS A 67 20.96 -26.07 -7.91
CA LYS A 67 22.16 -26.72 -7.37
C LYS A 67 21.84 -27.68 -6.22
N ALA A 68 20.90 -27.34 -5.34
CA ALA A 68 20.45 -28.23 -4.27
C ALA A 68 19.67 -29.45 -4.80
N LEU A 69 18.93 -29.30 -5.90
CA LEU A 69 18.21 -30.40 -6.56
C LEU A 69 19.14 -31.39 -7.26
N GLU A 70 20.30 -30.96 -7.72
CA GLU A 70 21.37 -31.83 -8.23
C GLU A 70 22.13 -32.57 -7.12
N GLY A 71 22.04 -32.06 -5.89
CA GLY A 71 22.66 -32.62 -4.69
C GLY A 71 21.86 -33.78 -4.08
N SER A 72 22.42 -34.36 -3.02
CA SER A 72 21.73 -35.35 -2.17
C SER A 72 21.16 -34.71 -0.89
N ASP A 73 21.32 -33.40 -0.71
CA ASP A 73 20.92 -32.67 0.48
C ASP A 73 19.46 -32.23 0.41
N HIS A 74 18.76 -32.28 1.54
CA HIS A 74 17.36 -31.86 1.64
C HIS A 74 17.18 -30.33 1.71
N SER A 75 18.26 -29.57 1.47
CA SER A 75 18.23 -28.10 1.49
C SER A 75 17.27 -27.51 0.44
N TRP A 76 16.97 -28.25 -0.63
CA TRP A 76 16.00 -27.87 -1.64
C TRP A 76 14.62 -27.58 -1.05
N THR A 77 14.22 -28.24 0.04
CA THR A 77 12.93 -27.99 0.70
C THR A 77 12.86 -26.60 1.30
N ALA A 78 13.89 -26.21 2.06
CA ALA A 78 14.01 -24.88 2.66
C ALA A 78 14.11 -23.79 1.59
N LEU A 79 14.94 -24.02 0.55
CA LEU A 79 15.09 -23.09 -0.57
C LEU A 79 13.79 -22.91 -1.38
N THR A 80 12.99 -23.97 -1.50
CA THR A 80 11.68 -23.89 -2.17
C THR A 80 10.71 -23.03 -1.35
N LEU A 81 10.65 -23.25 -0.02
CA LEU A 81 9.81 -22.44 0.87
C LEU A 81 10.25 -20.97 0.89
N GLU A 82 11.54 -20.70 0.88
CA GLU A 82 12.10 -19.35 0.80
C GLU A 82 11.69 -18.66 -0.51
N LEU A 83 11.78 -19.37 -1.65
CA LEU A 83 11.35 -18.84 -2.95
C LEU A 83 9.83 -18.57 -2.98
N CYS A 84 9.01 -19.47 -2.45
CA CYS A 84 7.56 -19.27 -2.33
C CYS A 84 7.23 -18.05 -1.46
N THR A 85 7.91 -17.88 -0.32
CA THR A 85 7.70 -16.75 0.59
C THR A 85 8.11 -15.43 -0.07
N ALA A 86 9.23 -15.42 -0.79
CA ALA A 86 9.69 -14.26 -1.55
C ALA A 86 8.70 -13.88 -2.65
N LEU A 87 8.17 -14.85 -3.40
CA LEU A 87 7.16 -14.64 -4.43
C LEU A 87 5.85 -14.10 -3.85
N GLU A 88 5.39 -14.63 -2.71
CA GLU A 88 4.19 -14.14 -2.03
C GLU A 88 4.37 -12.68 -1.58
N THR A 89 5.55 -12.36 -1.03
CA THR A 89 5.89 -11.00 -0.61
C THR A 89 5.92 -10.04 -1.81
N ALA A 90 6.51 -10.46 -2.92
CA ALA A 90 6.51 -9.70 -4.17
C ALA A 90 5.08 -9.46 -4.70
N ASN A 91 4.23 -10.48 -4.67
CA ASN A 91 2.83 -10.35 -5.07
C ASN A 91 2.07 -9.35 -4.17
N LYS A 92 2.27 -9.40 -2.85
CA LYS A 92 1.69 -8.42 -1.91
C LYS A 92 2.18 -6.99 -2.19
N LEU A 93 3.46 -6.83 -2.54
CA LEU A 93 4.03 -5.53 -2.90
C LEU A 93 3.38 -4.97 -4.18
N VAL A 94 3.21 -5.80 -5.21
CA VAL A 94 2.52 -5.40 -6.46
C VAL A 94 1.08 -5.00 -6.17
N GLN A 95 0.33 -5.79 -5.40
CA GLN A 95 -1.05 -5.47 -5.03
C GLN A 95 -1.16 -4.16 -4.23
N SER A 96 -0.28 -3.95 -3.24
CA SER A 96 -0.22 -2.70 -2.47
C SER A 96 0.11 -1.50 -3.37
N THR A 97 1.04 -1.68 -4.30
CA THR A 97 1.41 -0.62 -5.24
C THR A 97 0.25 -0.26 -6.18
N ASP A 98 -0.42 -1.25 -6.76
CA ASP A 98 -1.56 -1.05 -7.66
C ASP A 98 -2.72 -0.31 -6.96
N THR A 99 -3.07 -0.75 -5.75
CA THR A 99 -4.10 -0.09 -4.94
C THR A 99 -3.73 1.36 -4.58
N ASN A 100 -2.47 1.62 -4.20
CA ASN A 100 -1.99 2.96 -3.91
C ASN A 100 -1.96 3.87 -5.15
N VAL A 101 -1.54 3.35 -6.30
CA VAL A 101 -1.56 4.08 -7.58
C VAL A 101 -3.01 4.41 -8.00
N GLY A 102 -3.94 3.48 -7.80
CA GLY A 102 -5.37 3.71 -8.01
C GLY A 102 -5.92 4.83 -7.14
N LEU A 103 -5.63 4.79 -5.83
CA LEU A 103 -6.04 5.84 -4.89
C LEU A 103 -5.41 7.19 -5.24
N LEU A 104 -4.13 7.21 -5.59
CA LEU A 104 -3.43 8.43 -6.01
C LEU A 104 -4.08 9.05 -7.25
N SER A 105 -4.40 8.22 -8.25
CA SER A 105 -5.10 8.65 -9.47
C SER A 105 -6.46 9.28 -9.16
N GLU A 106 -7.22 8.70 -8.23
CA GLU A 106 -8.48 9.28 -7.76
C GLU A 106 -8.28 10.64 -7.10
N LYS A 107 -7.29 10.77 -6.21
CA LYS A 107 -6.97 12.05 -5.55
C LYS A 107 -6.52 13.13 -6.53
N VAL A 108 -5.74 12.77 -7.54
CA VAL A 108 -5.33 13.70 -8.61
C VAL A 108 -6.54 14.18 -9.42
N ARG A 109 -7.47 13.27 -9.76
CA ARG A 109 -8.71 13.62 -10.46
C ARG A 109 -9.59 14.56 -9.64
N GLU A 110 -9.69 14.32 -8.33
CA GLU A 110 -10.40 15.20 -7.41
C GLU A 110 -9.79 16.62 -7.40
N LEU A 111 -8.46 16.69 -7.29
CA LEU A 111 -7.74 17.95 -7.29
C LEU A 111 -7.92 18.73 -8.60
N GLU A 112 -7.89 18.05 -9.75
CA GLU A 112 -8.16 18.66 -11.05
C GLU A 112 -9.54 19.33 -11.10
N ARG A 113 -10.57 18.68 -10.54
CA ARG A 113 -11.92 19.25 -10.47
C ARG A 113 -11.99 20.48 -9.57
N ILE A 114 -11.28 20.46 -8.44
CA ILE A 114 -11.18 21.60 -7.53
C ILE A 114 -10.51 22.78 -8.23
N ILE A 115 -9.42 22.54 -8.98
CA ILE A 115 -8.71 23.57 -9.74
C ILE A 115 -9.64 24.19 -10.78
N LYS A 116 -10.34 23.38 -11.60
CA LYS A 116 -11.31 23.88 -12.60
C LYS A 116 -12.39 24.75 -11.98
N ARG A 117 -12.90 24.36 -10.80
CA ARG A 117 -13.86 25.17 -10.04
C ARG A 117 -13.25 26.48 -9.56
N GLY A 118 -12.01 26.44 -9.07
CA GLY A 118 -11.25 27.62 -8.68
C GLY A 118 -11.06 28.60 -9.85
N ASP A 119 -10.65 28.12 -11.01
CA ASP A 119 -10.46 28.93 -12.22
C ASP A 119 -11.75 29.58 -12.69
N SER A 120 -12.87 28.86 -12.61
CA SER A 120 -14.20 29.39 -12.92
C SER A 120 -14.58 30.52 -11.95
N ALA A 121 -14.36 30.35 -10.65
CA ALA A 121 -14.63 31.37 -9.65
C ALA A 121 -13.75 32.62 -9.83
N VAL A 122 -12.47 32.44 -10.15
CA VAL A 122 -11.54 33.55 -10.45
C VAL A 122 -12.00 34.30 -11.69
N THR A 123 -12.43 33.60 -12.74
CA THR A 123 -12.95 34.22 -13.97
C THR A 123 -14.21 35.04 -13.68
N ALA A 124 -15.14 34.49 -12.90
CA ALA A 124 -16.36 35.19 -12.49
C ALA A 124 -16.05 36.45 -11.64
N ALA A 125 -15.14 36.34 -10.67
CA ALA A 125 -14.73 37.47 -9.84
C ALA A 125 -14.05 38.58 -10.66
N ARG A 126 -13.24 38.22 -11.66
CA ARG A 126 -12.64 39.17 -12.60
C ARG A 126 -13.71 39.89 -13.42
N ALA A 127 -14.72 39.18 -13.93
CA ALA A 127 -15.81 39.78 -14.69
C ALA A 127 -16.59 40.82 -13.85
N ILE A 128 -16.96 40.47 -12.61
CA ILE A 128 -17.64 41.40 -11.69
C ILE A 128 -16.78 42.64 -11.42
N SER A 129 -15.48 42.44 -11.18
CA SER A 129 -14.54 43.54 -10.91
C SER A 129 -14.42 44.51 -12.09
N ILE A 130 -14.43 44.00 -13.33
CA ILE A 130 -14.41 44.83 -14.55
C ILE A 130 -15.72 45.61 -14.68
N SER A 131 -16.87 44.96 -14.49
CA SER A 131 -18.19 45.62 -14.56
C SER A 131 -18.35 46.73 -13.52
N LEU A 132 -17.87 46.51 -12.28
CA LEU A 132 -17.92 47.53 -11.23
C LEU A 132 -17.06 48.76 -11.58
N LYS A 133 -15.86 48.54 -12.15
CA LYS A 133 -14.98 49.64 -12.59
C LYS A 133 -15.59 50.46 -13.74
N GLN A 134 -16.43 49.85 -14.59
CA GLN A 134 -17.11 50.54 -15.68
C GLN A 134 -18.41 51.24 -15.22
N GLY A 135 -19.13 50.67 -14.24
CA GLY A 135 -20.37 51.25 -13.70
C GLY A 135 -20.17 52.45 -12.75
N GLY A 136 -18.98 52.61 -12.16
CA GLY A 136 -18.66 53.72 -11.26
C GLY A 136 -18.48 55.10 -11.93
N GLY A 137 -18.54 55.20 -13.26
CA GLY A 137 -18.36 56.46 -14.00
C GLY A 137 -19.64 57.18 -14.43
N SER A 138 -20.84 56.62 -14.22
CA SER A 138 -22.06 57.08 -14.90
C SER A 138 -23.22 57.50 -13.99
N SER A 139 -22.98 57.87 -12.73
CA SER A 139 -24.08 58.30 -11.84
C SER A 139 -23.73 59.48 -10.93
N VAL A 140 -23.33 60.62 -11.51
CA VAL A 140 -23.55 61.97 -10.94
C VAL A 140 -23.59 62.99 -12.09
N ALA A 141 -24.75 63.17 -12.73
CA ALA A 141 -25.04 64.36 -13.54
C ALA A 141 -26.55 64.45 -13.84
N SER A 142 -27.37 64.67 -12.82
CA SER A 142 -28.72 65.22 -12.98
C SER A 142 -29.10 65.89 -11.67
N GLN A 143 -28.74 67.16 -11.54
CA GLN A 143 -29.35 68.04 -10.54
C GLN A 143 -29.66 69.39 -11.20
N ASP A 144 -30.96 69.65 -11.24
CA ASP A 144 -31.66 70.93 -11.30
C ASP A 144 -31.25 71.97 -12.34
N ARG A 145 -32.11 72.10 -13.36
CA ARG A 145 -32.57 73.42 -13.81
C ARG A 145 -34.08 73.40 -14.00
N GLU A 146 -34.79 73.71 -12.93
CA GLU A 146 -36.09 74.36 -13.03
C GLU A 146 -36.03 75.75 -12.38
N ILE A 147 -36.87 76.66 -12.89
CA ILE A 147 -37.28 77.97 -12.34
C ILE A 147 -36.58 79.21 -12.94
N SER A 148 -37.28 79.83 -13.90
CA SER A 148 -37.74 81.23 -13.88
C SER A 148 -38.13 81.65 -15.30
N ARG A 149 -39.17 82.42 -15.62
CA ARG A 149 -40.36 82.98 -14.95
C ARG A 149 -41.05 83.78 -16.09
N SER A 150 -42.35 83.62 -16.28
CA SER A 150 -43.17 84.46 -17.18
C SER A 150 -43.21 85.93 -16.72
N PRO A 151 -43.72 86.90 -17.50
CA PRO A 151 -45.12 86.95 -17.97
C PRO A 151 -45.29 86.83 -19.49
#